data_AF-X1MUJ9-F1
#
_entry.id   AF-X1MUJ9-F1
#
_cell.length_a   1.000
_cell.length_b   1.000
_cell.length_c   1.000
_cell.angle_alpha   90.00
_cell.angle_beta   90.00
_cell.angle_gamma   90.00
#
_symmetry.space_group_name_H-M   'P 1'
#
loop_
_entity.id
_entity.type
_entity.pdbx_description
1 polymer ?
#
loop_
_entity_poly.entity_id
_entity_poly.type
_entity_poly.pdbx_seq_one_letter_code
_entity_poly.pdbx_strand_id
1 'polypeptide(L)'
;IVPVMSSGRFMVTLPDPGDYHRALAGEDEIVLSVPKDKMEGMVEGIRQVEEGELKEVFGYAHANMHMLHDFPHPPMYQTLFKRWGLYEEGMGEGGKK
;
A
#
# COMPACT_ATOMS: atom_id res chain seq x y z
N ILE A 1 20.34 -23.74 1.87
CA ILE A 1 20.82 -22.50 2.54
C ILE A 1 19.62 -21.58 2.70
N VAL A 2 19.32 -21.09 3.90
CA VAL A 2 18.22 -20.14 4.12
C VAL A 2 18.75 -18.72 3.87
N PRO A 3 18.29 -17.99 2.84
CA PRO A 3 18.91 -16.72 2.41
C PRO A 3 18.99 -15.67 3.51
N VAL A 4 17.99 -15.63 4.39
CA VAL A 4 17.89 -14.69 5.51
C VAL A 4 18.98 -14.96 6.55
N MET A 5 19.28 -16.25 6.81
CA MET A 5 20.33 -16.66 7.74
C MET A 5 21.74 -16.43 7.16
N SER A 6 21.91 -16.56 5.84
CA SER A 6 23.21 -16.40 5.20
C SER A 6 23.54 -14.96 4.82
N SER A 7 22.54 -14.13 4.51
CA SER A 7 22.75 -12.76 4.02
C SER A 7 22.47 -11.67 5.06
N GLY A 8 21.77 -11.99 6.16
CA GLY A 8 21.35 -10.99 7.15
C GLY A 8 20.40 -9.93 6.58
N ARG A 9 19.79 -10.19 5.42
CA ARG A 9 18.83 -9.28 4.76
C ARG A 9 17.41 -9.79 4.92
N PHE A 10 16.47 -8.85 4.90
CA PHE A 10 15.05 -9.17 4.77
C PHE A 10 14.78 -9.89 3.45
N MET A 11 13.77 -10.74 3.44
CA MET A 11 13.32 -11.44 2.24
C MET A 11 11.81 -11.38 2.16
N VAL A 12 11.30 -10.90 1.03
CA VAL A 12 9.88 -10.91 0.68
C VAL A 12 9.67 -11.98 -0.36
N THR A 13 8.68 -12.84 -0.13
CA THR A 13 8.38 -13.97 -0.99
C THR A 13 6.89 -13.97 -1.28
N LEU A 14 6.55 -14.12 -2.56
CA LEU A 14 5.18 -14.43 -2.95
C LEU A 14 4.94 -15.92 -2.66
N PRO A 15 3.86 -16.28 -1.96
CA PRO A 15 3.59 -17.67 -1.62
C PRO A 15 3.53 -18.54 -2.88
N ASP A 16 4.21 -19.69 -2.81
CA ASP A 16 4.07 -20.74 -3.82
C ASP A 16 3.05 -21.81 -3.36
N PRO A 17 2.66 -22.78 -4.21
CA PRO A 17 1.75 -23.85 -3.80
C PRO A 17 2.28 -24.68 -2.61
N GLY A 18 3.59 -24.74 -2.41
CA GLY A 18 4.21 -25.38 -1.26
C GLY A 18 4.00 -24.59 0.04
N ASP A 19 4.06 -23.27 -0.02
CA ASP A 19 3.76 -22.36 1.09
C ASP A 19 2.28 -22.38 1.45
N TYR A 20 1.39 -22.51 0.45
CA TYR A 20 -0.03 -22.76 0.71
C TYR A 20 -0.24 -24.01 1.58
N HIS A 21 0.48 -25.10 1.29
CA HIS A 21 0.33 -26.35 2.04
C HIS A 21 1.08 -26.38 3.38
N ARG A 22 2.21 -25.69 3.51
CA ARG A 22 3.11 -25.81 4.68
C ARG A 22 3.15 -24.59 5.58
N ALA A 23 2.92 -23.41 5.02
CA ALA A 23 2.86 -22.15 5.74
C ALA A 23 1.42 -21.64 5.89
N LEU A 24 0.43 -22.31 5.26
CA LEU A 24 -0.97 -21.90 5.22
C LEU A 24 -1.16 -20.49 4.64
N ALA A 25 -0.24 -20.07 3.78
CA ALA A 25 -0.26 -18.74 3.17
C ALA A 25 -1.35 -18.67 2.09
N GLY A 26 -2.22 -17.66 2.18
CA GLY A 26 -3.28 -17.35 1.23
C GLY A 26 -2.78 -16.69 -0.07
N GLU A 27 -3.68 -16.54 -1.05
CA GLU A 27 -3.36 -15.87 -2.33
C GLU A 27 -3.17 -14.35 -2.18
N ASP A 28 -3.74 -13.76 -1.13
CA ASP A 28 -3.67 -12.35 -0.77
C ASP A 28 -2.60 -12.06 0.30
N GLU A 29 -1.78 -13.06 0.63
CA GLU A 29 -0.74 -12.94 1.64
C GLU A 29 0.67 -12.91 1.04
N ILE A 30 1.62 -12.37 1.80
CA ILE A 30 3.05 -12.40 1.46
C ILE A 30 3.84 -12.94 2.65
N VAL A 31 4.88 -13.72 2.37
CA VAL A 31 5.78 -14.23 3.41
C VAL A 31 6.95 -13.27 3.56
N LEU A 32 7.00 -12.58 4.69
CA LEU A 32 8.14 -11.76 5.09
C LEU A 32 9.03 -12.51 6.08
N SER A 33 10.28 -12.75 5.68
CA SER A 33 11.29 -13.37 6.53
C SER A 33 12.28 -12.34 7.06
N VAL A 34 12.52 -12.38 8.38
CA VAL A 34 13.27 -11.35 9.12
C VAL A 34 14.52 -11.95 9.77
N PRO A 35 15.71 -11.36 9.58
CA PRO A 35 16.92 -11.73 10.32
C PRO A 35 16.73 -11.55 11.83
N LYS A 36 17.26 -12.49 12.63
CA LYS A 36 17.07 -12.51 14.09
C LYS A 36 17.48 -11.20 14.76
N ASP A 37 18.59 -10.63 14.33
CA ASP A 37 19.17 -9.37 14.81
C ASP A 37 18.32 -8.13 14.48
N LYS A 38 17.38 -8.24 13.54
CA LYS A 38 16.49 -7.15 13.11
C LYS A 38 15.05 -7.30 13.60
N MET A 39 14.73 -8.42 14.24
CA MET A 39 13.38 -8.74 14.68
C MET A 39 12.87 -7.71 15.70
N GLU A 40 13.70 -7.34 16.69
CA GLU A 40 13.31 -6.39 17.74
C GLU A 40 12.96 -5.02 17.16
N GLY A 41 13.83 -4.45 16.32
CA GLY A 41 13.58 -3.17 15.67
C GLY A 41 12.37 -3.18 14.74
N MET A 42 12.11 -4.33 14.08
CA MET A 42 10.92 -4.48 13.25
C MET A 42 9.63 -4.49 14.08
N VAL A 43 9.60 -5.24 15.18
CA VAL A 43 8.44 -5.28 16.08
C VAL A 43 8.18 -3.91 16.70
N GLU A 44 9.23 -3.20 17.10
CA GLU A 44 9.12 -1.84 17.63
C GLU A 44 8.56 -0.88 16.56
N GLY A 45 9.05 -0.96 15.32
CA GLY A 45 8.50 -0.16 14.21
C GLY A 45 7.02 -0.42 13.95
N ILE A 46 6.58 -1.69 13.98
CA ILE A 46 5.16 -2.04 13.84
C ILE A 46 4.34 -1.44 14.99
N ARG A 47 4.82 -1.52 16.24
CA ARG A 47 4.14 -0.92 17.39
C ARG A 47 4.01 0.59 17.28
N GLN A 48 5.05 1.29 16.84
CA GLN A 48 4.99 2.74 16.64
C GLN A 48 3.95 3.13 15.59
N VAL A 49 3.78 2.31 14.56
CA VAL A 49 2.82 2.53 13.47
C VAL A 49 1.40 2.14 13.87
N GLU A 50 1.17 1.13 14.70
CA GLU A 50 -0.20 0.70 15.06
C GLU A 50 -0.72 1.30 16.38
N GLU A 51 0.19 1.57 17.32
CA GLU A 51 -0.14 1.99 18.69
C GLU A 51 0.45 3.36 19.06
N GLY A 52 1.47 3.82 18.34
CA GLY A 52 2.23 5.03 18.65
C GLY A 52 1.78 6.29 17.92
N GLU A 53 2.68 7.27 17.86
CA GLU A 53 2.41 8.59 17.26
C GLU A 53 2.19 8.55 15.74
N LEU A 54 2.64 7.49 15.07
CA LEU A 54 2.52 7.32 13.62
C LEU A 54 1.18 6.68 13.21
N LYS A 55 0.34 6.31 14.16
CA LYS A 55 -0.92 5.58 13.98
C LYS A 55 -1.89 6.20 13.00
N GLU A 56 -2.20 7.48 13.15
CA GLU A 56 -3.18 8.17 12.30
C GLU A 56 -2.67 8.38 10.86
N VAL A 57 -1.36 8.26 10.63
CA VAL A 57 -0.72 8.52 9.33
C VAL A 57 -0.40 7.23 8.58
N PHE A 58 0.07 6.21 9.29
CA PHE A 58 0.63 4.98 8.71
C PHE A 58 0.00 3.69 9.21
N GLY A 59 -0.81 3.72 10.28
CA GLY A 59 -1.46 2.53 10.83
C GLY A 59 -2.43 1.94 9.83
N TYR A 60 -2.28 0.67 9.49
CA TYR A 60 -3.13 0.05 8.44
C TYR A 60 -4.59 0.01 8.88
N ALA A 61 -4.86 -0.30 10.15
CA ALA A 61 -6.22 -0.28 10.71
C ALA A 61 -6.84 1.13 10.77
N HIS A 62 -6.01 2.17 10.66
CA HIS A 62 -6.39 3.58 10.73
C HIS A 62 -6.27 4.30 9.38
N ALA A 63 -5.76 3.61 8.36
CA ALA A 63 -5.62 4.13 7.02
C ALA A 63 -7.02 4.29 6.41
N ASN A 64 -7.42 5.54 6.24
CA ASN A 64 -8.67 5.85 5.54
C ASN A 64 -8.48 5.61 4.04
N MET A 65 -9.23 4.66 3.49
CA MET A 65 -9.35 4.52 2.04
C MET A 65 -10.20 5.69 1.52
N HIS A 66 -9.53 6.72 1.02
CA HIS A 66 -10.23 7.86 0.43
C HIS A 66 -10.64 7.55 -1.01
N MET A 67 -11.94 7.37 -1.24
CA MET A 67 -12.53 7.57 -2.57
C MET A 67 -13.03 9.02 -2.66
N LEU A 68 -12.16 9.93 -3.08
CA LEU A 68 -12.56 11.29 -3.42
C LEU A 68 -13.35 11.25 -4.73
N HIS A 69 -14.55 11.82 -4.73
CA HIS A 69 -15.43 11.85 -5.90
C HIS A 69 -14.96 12.88 -6.96
N ASP A 70 -13.98 13.72 -6.60
CA ASP A 70 -13.52 14.90 -7.33
C ASP A 70 -11.99 14.92 -7.52
N PHE A 71 -11.35 13.76 -7.67
CA PHE A 71 -9.96 13.73 -8.10
C PHE A 71 -9.77 14.59 -9.36
N PRO A 72 -8.76 15.49 -9.39
CA PRO A 72 -8.52 16.31 -10.57
C PRO A 72 -8.32 15.39 -11.76
N HIS A 73 -9.18 15.55 -12.78
CA HIS A 73 -9.12 14.73 -13.97
C HIS A 73 -7.69 14.76 -14.54
N PRO A 74 -7.05 13.60 -14.80
CA PRO A 74 -5.75 13.59 -15.44
C PRO A 74 -5.76 14.41 -16.74
N PRO A 75 -4.67 15.13 -17.10
CA PRO A 75 -4.64 16.02 -18.26
C PRO A 75 -5.06 15.36 -19.58
N MET A 76 -4.82 14.05 -19.69
CA MET A 76 -5.30 13.22 -20.81
C MET A 76 -6.84 13.27 -20.94
N TYR A 77 -7.58 13.02 -19.86
CA TYR A 77 -9.04 13.01 -19.89
C TYR A 77 -9.62 14.40 -20.15
N GLN A 78 -9.01 15.44 -19.58
CA GLN A 78 -9.39 16.82 -19.88
C GLN A 78 -9.27 17.13 -21.38
N THR A 79 -8.19 16.65 -22.01
CA THR A 79 -7.95 16.86 -23.45
C THR A 79 -8.97 16.10 -24.30
N LEU A 80 -9.28 14.85 -23.96
CA LEU A 80 -10.28 14.04 -24.66
C LEU A 80 -11.68 14.63 -24.53
N PHE A 81 -12.07 15.04 -23.32
CA PHE A 81 -13.40 15.59 -23.07
C PHE A 81 -13.59 16.95 -23.78
N LYS A 82 -12.54 17.79 -23.83
CA LYS A 82 -12.56 19.01 -24.67
C LYS A 82 -12.76 18.68 -26.14
N ARG A 83 -12.06 17.66 -26.68
CA ARG A 83 -12.23 17.24 -28.09
C ARG A 83 -13.61 16.67 -28.39
N TRP A 84 -14.22 16.00 -27.43
CA TRP A 84 -15.57 15.45 -27.55
C TRP A 84 -16.69 16.48 -27.26
N GLY A 85 -16.34 17.72 -26.91
CA GLY A 85 -17.31 18.77 -26.59
C GLY A 85 -18.02 18.56 -25.25
N LEU A 86 -17.40 17.82 -24.32
CA LEU A 86 -17.95 17.46 -23.01
C LEU A 86 -17.43 18.35 -21.86
N TYR A 87 -16.63 19.37 -22.15
CA TYR A 87 -16.07 20.30 -21.16
C TYR A 87 -16.28 21.74 -21.65
N GLU A 88 -17.03 22.56 -20.90
CA GLU A 88 -17.07 24.01 -21.07
C GLU A 88 -16.01 24.68 -20.18
N GLU A 89 -15.45 25.81 -20.63
CA GLU A 89 -14.49 26.61 -19.85
C GLU A 89 -15.15 27.10 -18.54
N GLY A 90 -14.77 26.49 -17.41
CA GLY A 90 -15.25 26.91 -16.08
C GLY A 90 -15.44 25.78 -15.05
N MET A 91 -15.49 24.51 -15.46
CA MET A 91 -15.73 23.38 -14.54
C MET A 91 -14.47 22.80 -13.84
N GLY A 92 -13.32 23.48 -13.95
CA GLY A 92 -12.04 22.98 -13.44
C GLY A 92 -11.75 23.29 -11.97
N GLU A 93 -12.50 24.21 -11.34
CA GLU A 93 -12.26 24.61 -9.96
C GLU A 93 -13.56 24.47 -9.15
N GLY A 94 -13.67 23.38 -8.39
CA GLY A 94 -14.52 23.32 -7.20
C GLY A 94 -15.99 23.66 -7.38
N GLY A 95 -16.66 23.11 -8.41
CA GLY A 95 -18.10 23.27 -8.61
C GLY A 95 -18.94 22.58 -7.52
N LYS A 96 -19.05 23.19 -6.35
CA LYS A 96 -20.18 23.00 -5.44
C LYS A 96 -21.45 23.48 -6.15
N LYS A 97 -22.41 22.58 -6.34
CA LYS A 97 -23.82 22.95 -6.45
C LYS A 97 -24.38 23.23 -5.07
#